data_AF-A0A1U9IN84-F1
#
_entry.id   AF-A0A1U9IN84-F1
#
_cell.length_a   1.000
_cell.length_b   1.000
_cell.length_c   1.000
_cell.angle_alpha   90.00
_cell.angle_beta   90.00
_cell.angle_gamma   90.00
#
_symmetry.space_group_name_H-M   'P 1'
#
loop_
_entity.id
_entity.type
_entity.pdbx_description
1 polymer ?
#
loop_
_entity_poly.entity_id
_entity_poly.type
_entity_poly.pdbx_seq_one_letter_code
_entity_poly.pdbx_strand_id
1 'polypeptide(L)'
;FLTREEVMNIMMWVPDWDGVIPTPAVIKPRPRWTGKQMISMILPPNLNMERIESKEKDAWLPFKDDGALILGGELMFGLLSKKYVGSASGGVVHITCNEFGPDVALTFFNGAQRVVNYWLLHNGFSIGIGDTVPDLETVGKIQEAVDTQKDMVAQISKKAYDNELEPAPGMTVRQTFESKVMAALNKARDTAGNVTQDSLKDLNDAVQMARSGSKGTTINIAQMTALVGQQAVEGKRIPFGFKYRTLPHFAKDDYSAPSRGFVENSYLRGLTPT
;
A
#
# COMPACT_ATOMS: atom_id res chain seq x y z
N PHE A 1 -0.76 -9.04 -22.24
CA PHE A 1 -1.63 -9.62 -23.29
C PHE A 1 -1.38 -11.11 -23.36
N LEU A 2 -2.41 -11.90 -23.67
CA LEU A 2 -2.34 -13.35 -23.74
C LEU A 2 -2.38 -13.83 -25.19
N THR A 3 -1.64 -14.90 -25.46
CA THR A 3 -1.63 -15.63 -26.73
C THR A 3 -2.82 -16.57 -26.83
N ARG A 4 -3.15 -17.02 -28.05
CA ARG A 4 -4.26 -17.95 -28.28
C ARG A 4 -4.12 -19.25 -27.47
N GLU A 5 -2.89 -19.76 -27.36
CA GLU A 5 -2.59 -21.01 -26.64
C GLU A 5 -2.82 -20.86 -25.13
N GLU A 6 -2.32 -19.76 -24.54
CA GLU A 6 -2.55 -19.45 -23.12
C GLU A 6 -4.04 -19.27 -22.82
N VAL A 7 -4.76 -18.56 -23.70
CA VAL A 7 -6.20 -18.30 -23.57
C VAL A 7 -7.00 -19.60 -23.60
N MET A 8 -6.71 -20.50 -24.53
CA MET A 8 -7.36 -21.82 -24.62
C MET A 8 -7.18 -22.63 -23.33
N ASN A 9 -5.97 -22.62 -22.77
CA ASN A 9 -5.70 -23.34 -21.54
C ASN A 9 -6.41 -22.71 -20.32
N ILE A 10 -6.46 -21.38 -20.24
CA ILE A 10 -7.15 -20.67 -19.17
C ILE A 10 -8.67 -20.92 -19.23
N MET A 11 -9.27 -20.94 -20.43
CA MET A 11 -10.71 -21.16 -20.62
C MET A 11 -11.21 -22.49 -20.06
N MET A 12 -10.37 -23.53 -20.08
CA MET A 12 -10.71 -24.84 -19.51
C MET A 12 -10.99 -24.79 -18.00
N TRP A 13 -10.57 -23.73 -17.31
CA TRP A 13 -10.76 -23.53 -15.88
C TRP A 13 -11.98 -22.66 -15.54
N VAL A 14 -12.61 -22.03 -16.53
CA VAL A 14 -13.81 -21.22 -16.35
C VAL A 14 -15.00 -22.14 -16.09
N PRO A 15 -15.74 -21.98 -14.97
CA PRO A 15 -16.93 -22.78 -14.69
C PRO A 15 -18.04 -22.42 -15.68
N ASP A 16 -18.80 -23.42 -16.12
CA ASP A 16 -19.97 -23.26 -17.01
C ASP A 16 -19.68 -22.50 -18.32
N TRP A 17 -18.46 -22.65 -18.86
CA TRP A 17 -18.08 -22.05 -20.13
C TRP A 17 -18.97 -22.55 -21.29
N ASP A 18 -19.45 -21.61 -22.10
CA ASP A 18 -20.36 -21.82 -23.22
C ASP A 18 -19.71 -22.47 -24.46
N GLY A 19 -18.40 -22.74 -24.41
CA GLY A 19 -17.64 -23.33 -25.52
C GLY A 19 -17.23 -22.32 -26.60
N VAL A 20 -17.55 -21.04 -26.42
CA VAL A 20 -17.26 -19.99 -27.41
C VAL A 20 -16.01 -19.23 -26.99
N ILE A 21 -15.06 -19.12 -27.91
CA ILE A 21 -13.86 -18.31 -27.69
C ILE A 21 -14.22 -16.85 -28.01
N PRO A 22 -14.11 -15.91 -27.05
CA PRO A 22 -14.34 -14.49 -27.27
C PRO A 22 -13.43 -13.92 -28.35
N THR A 23 -13.90 -12.88 -29.02
CA THR A 23 -13.11 -12.18 -30.03
C THR A 23 -11.89 -11.51 -29.39
N PRO A 24 -10.70 -11.63 -30.01
CA PRO A 24 -9.49 -11.01 -29.47
C PRO A 24 -9.60 -9.48 -29.50
N ALA A 25 -9.18 -8.82 -28.42
CA ALA A 25 -9.12 -7.36 -28.36
C ALA A 25 -8.22 -6.75 -29.46
N VAL A 26 -7.18 -7.47 -29.86
CA VAL A 26 -6.29 -7.07 -30.96
C VAL A 26 -6.31 -8.16 -32.03
N ILE A 27 -6.75 -7.83 -33.25
CA ILE A 27 -6.87 -8.80 -34.35
C ILE A 27 -5.60 -8.84 -35.21
N LYS A 28 -5.00 -7.69 -35.51
CA LYS A 28 -3.78 -7.54 -36.31
C LYS A 28 -2.67 -6.91 -35.47
N PRO A 29 -1.39 -7.29 -35.63
CA PRO A 29 -0.83 -8.26 -36.59
C PRO A 29 -1.00 -9.73 -36.18
N ARG A 30 -1.24 -10.00 -34.89
CA ARG A 30 -1.55 -11.33 -34.36
C ARG A 30 -2.69 -11.22 -33.35
N PRO A 31 -3.57 -12.22 -33.26
CA PRO A 31 -4.67 -12.21 -32.29
C PRO A 31 -4.12 -12.21 -30.86
N ARG A 32 -4.56 -11.23 -30.05
CA ARG A 32 -4.21 -11.09 -28.63
C ARG A 32 -5.45 -10.77 -27.79
N TRP A 33 -5.52 -11.38 -26.62
CA TRP A 33 -6.56 -11.14 -25.62
C TRP A 33 -6.00 -10.36 -24.43
N THR A 34 -6.86 -9.63 -23.74
CA THR A 34 -6.51 -8.91 -22.51
C THR A 34 -6.80 -9.76 -21.28
N GLY A 35 -6.13 -9.47 -20.16
CA GLY A 35 -6.47 -10.12 -18.88
C GLY A 35 -7.89 -9.75 -18.42
N LYS A 36 -8.34 -8.53 -18.73
CA LYS A 36 -9.71 -8.08 -18.44
C LYS A 36 -10.75 -8.94 -19.17
N GLN A 37 -10.55 -9.25 -20.45
CA GLN A 37 -11.42 -10.16 -21.20
C GLN A 37 -11.52 -11.54 -20.55
N MET A 38 -10.40 -12.07 -20.02
CA MET A 38 -10.42 -13.37 -19.35
C MET A 38 -11.18 -13.33 -18.03
N ILE A 39 -11.06 -12.24 -17.27
CA ILE A 39 -11.79 -12.04 -16.02
C ILE A 39 -13.29 -11.83 -16.30
N SER A 40 -13.65 -11.14 -17.39
CA SER A 40 -15.05 -10.93 -17.78
C SER A 40 -15.81 -12.24 -17.97
N MET A 41 -15.16 -13.29 -18.47
CA MET A 41 -15.81 -14.61 -18.63
C MET A 41 -16.22 -15.26 -17.31
N ILE A 42 -15.65 -14.82 -16.19
CA ILE A 42 -15.94 -15.34 -14.86
C ILE A 42 -17.06 -14.53 -14.20
N LEU A 43 -17.26 -13.30 -14.64
CA LEU A 43 -18.29 -12.42 -14.09
C LEU A 43 -19.68 -12.95 -14.52
N PRO A 44 -20.68 -12.88 -13.63
CA PRO A 44 -22.03 -13.29 -13.97
C PRO A 44 -22.61 -12.38 -15.07
N PRO A 45 -23.44 -12.95 -15.97
CA PRO A 45 -24.05 -12.18 -17.05
C PRO A 45 -24.97 -11.10 -16.47
N ASN A 46 -25.00 -9.93 -17.11
CA ASN A 46 -25.78 -8.75 -16.68
C ASN A 46 -25.32 -8.07 -15.38
N LEU A 47 -24.16 -8.43 -14.83
CA LEU A 47 -23.59 -7.70 -13.70
C LEU A 47 -23.23 -6.28 -14.13
N ASN A 48 -23.74 -5.29 -13.39
CA ASN A 48 -23.38 -3.89 -13.58
C ASN A 48 -22.73 -3.34 -12.31
N MET A 49 -21.56 -2.74 -12.45
CA MET A 49 -20.86 -2.09 -11.35
C MET A 49 -20.15 -0.85 -11.87
N GLU A 50 -20.45 0.28 -11.25
CA GLU A 50 -19.82 1.56 -11.56
C GLU A 50 -19.07 2.08 -10.32
N ARG A 51 -17.77 2.27 -10.46
CA ARG A 51 -16.94 2.98 -9.50
C ARG A 51 -15.94 3.86 -10.20
N ILE A 52 -16.28 5.14 -10.28
CA ILE A 52 -15.43 6.14 -10.88
C ILE A 52 -14.63 6.82 -9.77
N GLU A 53 -13.32 6.57 -9.75
CA GLU A 53 -12.38 7.22 -8.82
C GLU A 53 -11.55 8.32 -9.50
N SER A 54 -11.62 8.44 -10.83
CA SER A 54 -10.86 9.43 -11.59
C SER A 54 -11.30 10.86 -11.23
N LYS A 55 -10.31 11.71 -10.89
CA LYS A 55 -10.50 13.14 -10.63
C LYS A 55 -10.28 13.99 -11.89
N GLU A 56 -10.05 13.36 -13.04
CA GLU A 56 -9.79 14.05 -14.31
C GLU A 56 -11.09 14.48 -14.99
N LYS A 57 -10.97 15.34 -16.02
CA LYS A 57 -12.11 15.96 -16.71
C LYS A 57 -13.04 14.93 -17.39
N ASP A 58 -12.48 13.81 -17.86
CA ASP A 58 -13.24 12.71 -18.47
C ASP A 58 -13.22 11.49 -17.55
N ALA A 59 -14.19 11.44 -16.65
CA ALA A 59 -14.29 10.42 -15.61
C ALA A 59 -14.48 8.98 -16.17
N TRP A 60 -14.98 8.87 -17.40
CA TRP A 60 -15.28 7.61 -18.10
C TRP A 60 -14.12 7.06 -18.94
N LEU A 61 -13.03 7.82 -19.08
CA LEU A 61 -11.84 7.46 -19.85
C LEU A 61 -10.58 7.68 -19.01
N PRO A 62 -10.40 6.91 -17.92
CA PRO A 62 -9.28 7.14 -17.01
C PRO A 62 -7.94 6.81 -17.68
N PHE A 63 -7.03 7.79 -17.73
CA PHE A 63 -5.68 7.59 -18.31
C PHE A 63 -4.87 6.53 -17.56
N LYS A 64 -5.04 6.47 -16.24
CA LYS A 64 -4.33 5.53 -15.35
C LYS A 64 -5.09 4.24 -15.07
N ASP A 65 -6.21 4.02 -15.76
CA ASP A 65 -7.10 2.87 -15.49
C ASP A 65 -7.66 2.90 -14.04
N ASP A 66 -7.81 4.11 -13.49
CA ASP A 66 -8.38 4.37 -12.17
C ASP A 66 -9.89 4.14 -12.18
N GLY A 67 -10.43 3.60 -11.09
CA GLY A 67 -11.82 3.17 -11.02
C GLY A 67 -12.04 1.72 -11.49
N ALA A 68 -13.30 1.32 -11.62
CA ALA A 68 -13.72 0.08 -12.25
C ALA A 68 -15.14 0.25 -12.83
N LEU A 69 -15.32 -0.19 -14.07
CA LEU A 69 -16.60 -0.23 -14.74
C LEU A 69 -16.85 -1.62 -15.31
N ILE A 70 -17.90 -2.27 -14.82
CA ILE A 70 -18.42 -3.54 -15.33
C ILE A 70 -19.80 -3.26 -15.89
N LEU A 71 -20.04 -3.62 -17.15
CA LEU A 71 -21.32 -3.47 -17.82
C LEU A 71 -21.73 -4.80 -18.44
N GLY A 72 -22.93 -5.28 -18.13
CA GLY A 72 -23.45 -6.50 -18.72
C GLY A 72 -22.67 -7.78 -18.38
N GLY A 73 -21.83 -7.76 -17.35
CA GLY A 73 -20.87 -8.84 -17.07
C GLY A 73 -19.50 -8.68 -17.74
N GLU A 74 -19.25 -7.58 -18.46
CA GLU A 74 -17.95 -7.31 -19.08
C GLU A 74 -17.20 -6.18 -18.36
N LEU A 75 -15.93 -6.43 -18.00
CA LEU A 75 -15.03 -5.43 -17.44
C LEU A 75 -14.50 -4.50 -18.53
N MET A 76 -15.02 -3.27 -18.57
CA MET A 76 -14.68 -2.26 -19.57
C MET A 76 -13.34 -1.60 -19.27
N PHE A 77 -13.18 -1.07 -18.05
CA PHE A 77 -11.94 -0.49 -17.57
C PHE A 77 -11.78 -0.69 -16.06
N GLY A 78 -10.58 -0.47 -15.56
CA GLY A 78 -10.22 -0.57 -14.15
C GLY A 78 -9.31 -1.75 -13.82
N LEU A 79 -8.50 -1.55 -12.78
CA LEU A 79 -7.69 -2.60 -12.18
C LEU A 79 -8.39 -3.14 -10.92
N LEU A 80 -8.77 -4.42 -10.96
CA LEU A 80 -9.40 -5.09 -9.83
C LEU A 80 -8.41 -5.22 -8.66
N SER A 81 -8.68 -4.50 -7.58
CA SER A 81 -7.95 -4.53 -6.31
C SER A 81 -8.88 -4.97 -5.19
N LYS A 82 -8.35 -5.08 -3.95
CA LYS A 82 -9.16 -5.35 -2.75
C LYS A 82 -10.41 -4.49 -2.62
N LYS A 83 -10.39 -3.25 -3.13
CA LYS A 83 -11.54 -2.34 -3.11
C LYS A 83 -12.74 -2.83 -3.94
N TYR A 84 -12.49 -3.57 -5.01
CA TYR A 84 -13.51 -3.99 -5.97
C TYR A 84 -13.92 -5.45 -5.78
N VAL A 85 -12.96 -6.36 -5.54
CA VAL A 85 -13.21 -7.80 -5.39
C VAL A 85 -13.16 -8.29 -3.94
N GLY A 86 -12.75 -7.44 -3.00
CA GLY A 86 -12.71 -7.77 -1.57
C GLY A 86 -14.04 -7.55 -0.86
N SER A 87 -13.99 -7.51 0.48
CA SER A 87 -15.15 -7.37 1.37
C SER A 87 -15.72 -5.95 1.44
N ALA A 88 -15.43 -5.08 0.47
CA ALA A 88 -15.93 -3.72 0.47
C ALA A 88 -17.43 -3.70 0.12
N SER A 89 -18.19 -2.80 0.76
CA SER A 89 -19.56 -2.50 0.31
C SER A 89 -19.52 -2.06 -1.16
N GLY A 90 -20.55 -2.36 -1.95
CA GLY A 90 -20.58 -2.10 -3.41
C GLY A 90 -19.43 -2.72 -4.22
N GLY A 91 -18.79 -3.79 -3.75
CA GLY A 91 -17.86 -4.59 -4.54
C GLY A 91 -18.56 -5.66 -5.38
N VAL A 92 -17.82 -6.29 -6.28
CA VAL A 92 -18.30 -7.34 -7.21
C VAL A 92 -19.01 -8.46 -6.46
N VAL A 93 -18.41 -8.95 -5.38
CA VAL A 93 -18.98 -10.04 -4.56
C VAL A 93 -20.28 -9.63 -3.90
N HIS A 94 -20.34 -8.39 -3.38
CA HIS A 94 -21.52 -7.89 -2.68
C HIS A 94 -22.69 -7.69 -3.64
N ILE A 95 -22.45 -7.09 -4.81
CA ILE A 95 -23.48 -6.91 -5.85
C ILE A 95 -23.95 -8.26 -6.36
N THR A 96 -23.02 -9.18 -6.66
CA THR A 96 -23.35 -10.52 -7.17
C THR A 96 -24.22 -11.29 -6.20
N CYS A 97 -23.88 -11.28 -4.91
CA CYS A 97 -24.63 -11.99 -3.88
C CYS A 97 -26.06 -11.43 -3.69
N ASN A 98 -26.24 -10.11 -3.85
CA ASN A 98 -27.53 -9.45 -3.67
C ASN A 98 -28.43 -9.58 -4.90
N GLU A 99 -27.88 -9.47 -6.11
CA GLU A 99 -28.66 -9.48 -7.36
C GLU A 99 -28.93 -10.90 -7.88
N PHE A 100 -27.92 -11.79 -7.80
CA PHE A 100 -27.99 -13.13 -8.40
C PHE A 100 -28.04 -14.26 -7.36
N GLY A 101 -27.89 -13.93 -6.08
CA GLY A 101 -27.94 -14.88 -4.98
C GLY A 101 -26.58 -15.53 -4.62
N PRO A 102 -26.55 -16.30 -3.53
CA PRO A 102 -25.32 -16.86 -2.97
C PRO A 102 -24.68 -17.95 -3.84
N ASP A 103 -25.48 -18.72 -4.58
CA ASP A 103 -24.97 -19.81 -5.42
C ASP A 103 -24.13 -19.27 -6.59
N VAL A 104 -24.59 -18.20 -7.22
CA VAL A 104 -23.84 -17.52 -8.30
C VAL A 104 -22.57 -16.87 -7.77
N ALA A 105 -22.63 -16.28 -6.56
CA ALA A 105 -21.44 -15.75 -5.90
C ALA A 105 -20.40 -16.85 -5.60
N LEU A 106 -20.84 -18.06 -5.21
CA LEU A 106 -19.97 -19.22 -5.02
C LEU A 106 -19.31 -19.66 -6.34
N THR A 107 -20.07 -19.72 -7.43
CA THR A 107 -19.53 -20.02 -8.76
C THR A 107 -18.48 -18.99 -9.18
N PHE A 108 -18.75 -17.70 -8.94
CA PHE A 108 -17.79 -16.62 -9.17
C PHE A 108 -16.49 -16.81 -8.37
N PHE A 109 -16.56 -17.13 -7.07
CA PHE A 109 -15.36 -17.40 -6.26
C PHE A 109 -14.53 -18.54 -6.82
N ASN A 110 -15.19 -19.66 -7.16
CA ASN A 110 -14.51 -20.83 -7.71
C ASN A 110 -13.85 -20.52 -9.07
N GLY A 111 -14.55 -19.81 -9.96
CA GLY A 111 -14.01 -19.42 -11.26
C GLY A 111 -12.85 -18.45 -11.14
N ALA A 112 -12.98 -17.42 -10.31
CA ALA A 112 -11.96 -16.40 -10.09
C ALA A 112 -10.68 -17.03 -9.54
N GLN A 113 -10.79 -17.88 -8.53
CA GLN A 113 -9.63 -18.57 -7.95
C GLN A 113 -8.97 -19.52 -8.96
N ARG A 114 -9.74 -20.34 -9.69
CA ARG A 114 -9.17 -21.30 -10.66
C ARG A 114 -8.41 -20.59 -11.78
N VAL A 115 -9.02 -19.60 -12.43
CA VAL A 115 -8.42 -18.87 -13.55
C VAL A 115 -7.21 -18.07 -13.10
N VAL A 116 -7.32 -17.30 -12.01
CA VAL A 116 -6.22 -16.46 -11.52
C VAL A 116 -5.07 -17.32 -11.01
N ASN A 117 -5.33 -18.40 -10.28
CA ASN A 117 -4.27 -19.29 -9.80
C ASN A 117 -3.57 -20.01 -10.95
N TYR A 118 -4.30 -20.44 -11.99
CA TYR A 118 -3.70 -21.04 -13.17
C TYR A 118 -2.83 -20.04 -13.94
N TRP A 119 -3.29 -18.80 -14.09
CA TRP A 119 -2.50 -17.74 -14.70
C TRP A 119 -1.25 -17.42 -13.87
N LEU A 120 -1.40 -17.31 -12.54
CA LEU A 120 -0.31 -17.01 -11.61
C LEU A 120 0.75 -18.13 -11.60
N LEU A 121 0.35 -19.39 -11.76
CA LEU A 121 1.25 -20.54 -11.87
C LEU A 121 2.25 -20.38 -13.03
N HIS A 122 1.82 -19.79 -14.16
CA HIS A 122 2.65 -19.60 -15.35
C HIS A 122 3.40 -18.26 -15.36
N ASN A 123 2.78 -17.21 -14.81
CA ASN A 123 3.43 -15.90 -14.72
C ASN A 123 4.52 -15.87 -13.64
N GLY A 124 4.27 -16.54 -12.50
CA GLY A 124 5.07 -16.43 -11.30
C GLY A 124 4.86 -15.08 -10.58
N PHE A 125 5.10 -15.08 -9.27
CA PHE A 125 5.16 -13.88 -8.45
C PHE A 125 6.08 -14.16 -7.27
N SER A 126 7.03 -13.28 -7.00
CA SER A 126 8.02 -13.46 -5.93
C SER A 126 8.33 -12.11 -5.29
N ILE A 127 8.94 -12.13 -4.11
CA ILE A 127 9.52 -10.94 -3.49
C ILE A 127 10.93 -11.28 -3.05
N GLY A 128 11.87 -10.37 -3.27
CA GLY A 128 13.26 -10.52 -2.87
C GLY A 128 13.76 -9.34 -2.04
N ILE A 129 15.01 -9.44 -1.59
CA ILE A 129 15.69 -8.30 -0.94
C ILE A 129 15.80 -7.10 -1.89
N GLY A 130 15.92 -7.35 -3.20
CA GLY A 130 16.01 -6.30 -4.23
C GLY A 130 14.80 -5.36 -4.27
N ASP A 131 13.61 -5.83 -3.88
CA ASP A 131 12.41 -5.01 -3.78
C ASP A 131 12.45 -4.02 -2.61
N THR A 132 13.39 -4.21 -1.68
CA THR A 132 13.57 -3.35 -0.50
C THR A 132 14.74 -2.38 -0.62
N VAL A 133 15.52 -2.45 -1.71
CA VAL A 133 16.71 -1.62 -1.90
C VAL A 133 16.35 -0.38 -2.73
N PRO A 134 16.31 0.83 -2.12
CA PRO A 134 16.14 2.07 -2.87
C PRO A 134 17.41 2.47 -3.62
N ASP A 135 17.24 3.30 -4.64
CA ASP A 135 18.31 4.00 -5.35
C ASP A 135 19.01 5.05 -4.46
N LEU A 136 20.26 5.36 -4.80
CA LEU A 136 21.10 6.28 -4.01
C LEU A 136 20.52 7.70 -3.93
N GLU A 137 19.85 8.17 -4.99
CA GLU A 137 19.22 9.48 -5.01
C GLU A 137 18.06 9.54 -4.00
N THR A 138 17.23 8.50 -3.98
CA THR A 138 16.14 8.37 -3.01
C THR A 138 16.64 8.21 -1.58
N VAL A 139 17.74 7.49 -1.37
CA VAL A 139 18.41 7.44 -0.07
C VAL A 139 18.81 8.83 0.41
N GLY A 140 19.37 9.66 -0.48
CA GLY A 140 19.69 11.06 -0.17
C GLY A 140 18.45 11.87 0.22
N LYS A 141 17.36 11.77 -0.55
CA LYS A 141 16.08 12.45 -0.26
C LYS A 141 15.45 12.00 1.06
N ILE A 142 15.52 10.71 1.37
CA ILE A 142 15.05 10.16 2.65
C ILE A 142 15.87 10.75 3.80
N GLN A 143 17.19 10.79 3.67
CA GLN A 143 18.07 11.32 4.71
C GLN A 143 17.79 12.82 4.94
N GLU A 144 17.66 13.61 3.87
CA GLU A 144 17.32 15.03 3.94
C GLU A 144 15.97 15.27 4.64
N ALA A 145 14.95 14.45 4.33
CA ALA A 145 13.65 14.52 4.98
C ALA A 145 13.72 14.22 6.48
N VAL A 146 14.56 13.25 6.88
CA VAL A 146 14.79 12.89 8.29
C VAL A 146 15.56 13.99 9.01
N ASP A 147 16.63 14.51 8.41
CA ASP A 147 17.48 15.54 9.01
C ASP A 147 16.70 16.84 9.22
N THR A 148 15.86 17.23 8.26
CA THR A 148 14.96 18.39 8.40
C THR A 148 14.04 18.28 9.63
N GLN A 149 13.52 17.08 9.92
CA GLN A 149 12.66 16.88 11.09
C GLN A 149 13.46 16.76 12.39
N LYS A 150 14.68 16.21 12.35
CA LYS A 150 15.59 16.24 13.50
C LYS A 150 15.95 17.67 13.89
N ASP A 151 16.22 18.53 12.93
CA ASP A 151 16.47 19.95 13.17
C ASP A 151 15.26 20.64 13.79
N MET A 152 14.05 20.31 13.33
CA MET A 152 12.81 20.78 13.96
C MET A 152 12.69 20.34 15.43
N VAL A 153 13.02 19.09 15.74
CA VAL A 153 13.03 18.58 17.12
C VAL A 153 14.09 19.28 17.97
N ALA A 154 15.26 19.58 17.40
CA ALA A 154 16.32 20.34 18.08
C ALA A 154 15.85 21.79 18.38
N GLN A 155 15.17 22.43 17.44
CA GLN A 155 14.58 23.76 17.66
C GLN A 155 13.49 23.75 18.73
N ILE A 156 12.60 22.76 18.74
CA ILE A 156 11.57 22.60 19.78
C ILE A 156 12.23 22.37 21.14
N SER A 157 13.30 21.58 21.19
CA SER A 157 14.07 21.33 22.42
C SER A 157 14.71 22.61 22.93
N LYS A 158 15.32 23.41 22.04
CA LYS A 158 15.91 24.71 22.41
C LYS A 158 14.88 25.67 22.99
N LYS A 159 13.72 25.81 22.36
CA LYS A 159 12.60 26.62 22.89
C LYS A 159 12.11 26.15 24.25
N ALA A 160 12.13 24.84 24.50
CA ALA A 160 11.78 24.28 25.80
C ALA A 160 12.83 24.61 26.87
N TYR A 161 14.13 24.60 26.54
CA TYR A 161 15.20 25.01 27.45
C TYR A 161 15.19 26.51 27.75
N ASP A 162 14.89 27.33 26.75
CA ASP A 162 14.83 28.80 26.88
C ASP A 162 13.50 29.28 27.53
N ASN A 163 12.61 28.36 27.95
CA ASN A 163 11.27 28.63 28.50
C ASN A 163 10.35 29.44 27.56
N GLU A 164 10.59 29.40 26.25
CA GLU A 164 9.77 30.06 25.23
C GLU A 164 8.58 29.21 24.76
N LEU A 165 8.49 27.96 25.23
CA LEU A 165 7.45 27.03 24.81
C LEU A 165 6.14 27.23 25.60
N GLU A 166 5.16 27.85 24.96
CA GLU A 166 3.81 27.98 25.54
C GLU A 166 3.05 26.65 25.60
N PRO A 167 2.33 26.38 26.71
CA PRO A 167 1.50 25.18 26.85
C PRO A 167 0.26 25.27 25.95
N ALA A 168 -0.07 24.16 25.28
CA ALA A 168 -1.32 24.06 24.55
C ALA A 168 -2.52 23.98 25.51
N PRO A 169 -3.73 24.40 25.09
CA PRO A 169 -4.92 24.34 25.93
C PRO A 169 -5.17 22.93 26.49
N GLY A 170 -5.30 22.82 27.82
CA GLY A 170 -5.53 21.54 28.50
C GLY A 170 -4.31 20.64 28.63
N MET A 171 -3.10 21.11 28.28
CA MET A 171 -1.85 20.36 28.39
C MET A 171 -0.84 21.08 29.27
N THR A 172 -0.01 20.30 29.98
CA THR A 172 1.19 20.84 30.62
C THR A 172 2.26 21.20 29.58
N VAL A 173 3.23 22.04 29.95
CA VAL A 173 4.37 22.39 29.07
C VAL A 173 5.10 21.12 28.59
N ARG A 174 5.32 20.14 29.49
CA ARG A 174 5.96 18.85 29.14
C ARG A 174 5.12 18.02 28.16
N GLN A 175 3.81 17.93 28.38
CA GLN A 175 2.92 17.21 27.45
C GLN A 175 2.86 17.91 26.09
N THR A 176 2.90 19.25 26.07
CA THR A 176 2.95 20.04 24.84
C THR A 176 4.23 19.79 24.07
N PHE A 177 5.37 19.76 24.76
CA PHE A 177 6.66 19.39 24.19
C PHE A 177 6.63 17.98 23.57
N GLU A 178 6.20 16.98 24.34
CA GLU A 178 6.11 15.59 23.87
C GLU A 178 5.17 15.43 22.67
N SER A 179 4.02 16.10 22.68
CA SER A 179 3.06 16.09 21.58
C SER A 179 3.66 16.69 20.30
N LYS A 180 4.31 17.86 20.40
CA LYS A 180 4.96 18.52 19.25
C LYS A 180 6.10 17.68 18.68
N VAL A 181 6.94 17.10 19.53
CA VAL A 181 8.05 16.24 19.09
C VAL A 181 7.53 14.95 18.45
N MET A 182 6.54 14.29 19.04
CA MET A 182 5.94 13.08 18.48
C MET A 182 5.29 13.35 17.12
N ALA A 183 4.62 14.49 16.95
CA ALA A 183 4.05 14.90 15.67
C ALA A 183 5.14 15.13 14.60
N ALA A 184 6.25 15.80 14.95
CA ALA A 184 7.37 16.01 14.02
C ALA A 184 8.02 14.69 13.58
N LEU A 185 8.24 13.76 14.50
CA LEU A 185 8.86 12.46 14.20
C LEU A 185 7.92 11.54 13.39
N ASN A 186 6.62 11.56 13.67
CA ASN A 186 5.64 10.85 12.83
C ASN A 186 5.58 11.44 11.42
N LYS A 187 5.63 12.77 11.30
CA LYS A 187 5.71 13.45 10.00
C LYS A 187 6.97 13.06 9.23
N ALA A 188 8.11 12.89 9.90
CA ALA A 188 9.35 12.41 9.29
C ALA A 188 9.15 11.04 8.64
N ARG A 189 8.55 10.09 9.38
CA ARG A 189 8.25 8.75 8.89
C ARG A 189 7.33 8.78 7.68
N ASP A 190 6.23 9.53 7.75
CA ASP A 190 5.23 9.56 6.68
C ASP A 190 5.80 10.23 5.42
N THR A 191 6.63 11.27 5.58
CA THR A 191 7.31 11.95 4.45
C THR A 191 8.34 11.03 3.79
N ALA A 192 9.19 10.37 4.59
CA ALA A 192 10.16 9.40 4.08
C ALA A 192 9.47 8.22 3.38
N GLY A 193 8.34 7.75 3.93
CA GLY A 193 7.53 6.70 3.33
C GLY A 193 6.97 7.08 1.97
N ASN A 194 6.43 8.30 1.84
CA ASN A 194 5.90 8.81 0.56
C ASN A 194 7.01 8.96 -0.49
N VAL A 195 8.16 9.55 -0.11
CA VAL A 195 9.32 9.68 -1.01
C VAL A 195 9.79 8.32 -1.52
N THR A 196 9.80 7.32 -0.63
CA THR A 196 10.15 5.94 -1.03
C THR A 196 9.11 5.38 -1.99
N GLN A 197 7.83 5.51 -1.69
CA GLN A 197 6.76 4.97 -2.51
C GLN A 197 6.74 5.58 -3.92
N ASP A 198 7.00 6.88 -4.04
CA ASP A 198 7.02 7.58 -5.32
C ASP A 198 8.25 7.24 -6.16
N SER A 199 9.35 6.86 -5.52
CA SER A 199 10.58 6.44 -6.21
C SER A 199 10.54 4.97 -6.68
N LEU A 200 9.88 4.11 -5.91
CA LEU A 200 9.81 2.69 -6.26
C LEU A 200 9.01 2.49 -7.55
N LYS A 201 9.62 1.75 -8.48
CA LYS A 201 9.02 1.41 -9.78
C LYS A 201 7.75 0.59 -9.59
N ASP A 202 6.81 0.74 -10.52
CA ASP A 202 5.58 -0.06 -10.55
C ASP A 202 5.83 -1.57 -10.71
N LEU A 203 7.00 -1.95 -11.21
CA LEU A 203 7.42 -3.36 -11.33
C LEU A 203 7.78 -3.99 -9.98
N ASN A 204 7.98 -3.20 -8.92
CA ASN A 204 8.38 -3.72 -7.62
C ASN A 204 7.25 -4.56 -7.00
N ASP A 205 7.58 -5.79 -6.62
CA ASP A 205 6.60 -6.77 -6.16
C ASP A 205 6.00 -6.38 -4.79
N ALA A 206 6.78 -5.73 -3.91
CA ALA A 206 6.28 -5.22 -2.64
C ALA A 206 5.23 -4.12 -2.85
N VAL A 207 5.47 -3.22 -3.80
CA VAL A 207 4.52 -2.16 -4.18
C VAL A 207 3.26 -2.76 -4.80
N GLN A 208 3.39 -3.76 -5.66
CA GLN A 208 2.24 -4.46 -6.26
C GLN A 208 1.38 -5.17 -5.21
N MET A 209 1.99 -5.80 -4.19
CA MET A 209 1.25 -6.40 -3.08
C MET A 209 0.48 -5.36 -2.26
N ALA A 210 1.12 -4.23 -1.94
CA ALA A 210 0.48 -3.16 -1.20
C ALA A 210 -0.66 -2.50 -2.00
N ARG A 211 -0.46 -2.23 -3.30
CA ARG A 211 -1.48 -1.63 -4.18
C ARG A 211 -2.66 -2.56 -4.45
N SER A 212 -2.41 -3.85 -4.66
CA SER A 212 -3.48 -4.85 -4.78
C SER A 212 -4.28 -5.02 -3.47
N GLY A 213 -3.66 -4.69 -2.34
CA GLY A 213 -4.22 -4.85 -1.01
C GLY A 213 -4.19 -6.30 -0.51
N SER A 214 -3.37 -7.15 -1.14
CA SER A 214 -3.22 -8.57 -0.78
C SER A 214 -2.51 -8.73 0.56
N LYS A 215 -1.34 -8.11 0.72
CA LYS A 215 -0.58 -8.11 1.97
C LYS A 215 0.38 -6.93 2.04
N GLY A 216 0.55 -6.40 3.24
CA GLY A 216 1.41 -5.25 3.48
C GLY A 216 0.72 -3.92 3.18
N THR A 217 1.30 -2.87 3.74
CA THR A 217 0.87 -1.48 3.59
C THR A 217 2.06 -0.64 3.13
N THR A 218 1.80 0.58 2.69
CA THR A 218 2.84 1.56 2.37
C THR A 218 3.78 1.81 3.55
N ILE A 219 3.26 1.73 4.78
CA ILE A 219 4.05 1.82 6.02
C ILE A 219 5.05 0.66 6.11
N ASN A 220 4.65 -0.57 5.78
CA ASN A 220 5.56 -1.71 5.85
C ASN A 220 6.72 -1.56 4.86
N ILE A 221 6.45 -1.08 3.65
CA ILE A 221 7.49 -0.79 2.66
C ILE A 221 8.43 0.29 3.23
N ALA A 222 7.89 1.40 3.72
CA ALA A 222 8.66 2.48 4.31
C ALA A 222 9.56 2.04 5.47
N GLN A 223 9.10 1.11 6.31
CA GLN A 223 9.89 0.58 7.43
C GLN A 223 11.01 -0.37 6.98
N MET A 224 10.78 -1.13 5.91
CA MET A 224 11.80 -2.01 5.34
C MET A 224 12.89 -1.23 4.62
N THR A 225 12.54 -0.15 3.91
CA THR A 225 13.45 0.58 3.03
C THR A 225 14.02 1.86 3.66
N ALA A 226 13.18 2.70 4.26
CA ALA A 226 13.51 4.05 4.69
C ALA A 226 13.86 4.14 6.19
N LEU A 227 12.86 4.06 7.06
CA LEU A 227 13.03 4.17 8.51
C LEU A 227 11.90 3.49 9.29
N VAL A 228 12.23 2.88 10.42
CA VAL A 228 11.22 2.23 11.29
C VAL A 228 10.36 3.26 12.04
N GLY A 229 10.98 4.33 12.54
CA GLY A 229 10.31 5.47 13.17
C GLY A 229 10.22 5.41 14.69
N GLN A 230 9.38 6.28 15.26
CA GLN A 230 9.23 6.43 16.70
C GLN A 230 8.52 5.23 17.34
N GLN A 231 9.16 4.62 18.33
CA GLN A 231 8.54 3.60 19.18
C GLN A 231 7.76 4.25 20.33
N ALA A 232 6.58 3.73 20.62
CA ALA A 232 5.71 4.25 21.66
C ALA A 232 5.25 3.13 22.60
N VAL A 233 5.21 3.45 23.90
CA VAL A 233 4.66 2.60 24.96
C VAL A 233 3.55 3.39 25.63
N GLU A 234 2.35 2.82 25.73
CA GLU A 234 1.16 3.50 26.29
C GLU A 234 0.87 4.87 25.64
N GLY A 235 1.09 4.98 24.33
CA GLY A 235 0.86 6.23 23.58
C GLY A 235 1.88 7.34 23.85
N LYS A 236 2.96 7.06 24.59
CA LYS A 236 4.06 8.01 24.87
C LYS A 236 5.37 7.48 24.32
N ARG A 237 6.34 8.37 24.09
CA ARG A 237 7.72 7.96 23.79
C ARG A 237 8.33 7.18 24.98
N ILE A 238 9.32 6.34 24.71
CA ILE A 238 9.89 5.38 25.67
C ILE A 238 10.19 6.05 27.02
N PRO A 239 9.48 5.70 28.12
CA PRO A 239 9.62 6.35 29.41
C PRO A 239 11.02 6.14 30.02
N PHE A 240 11.41 7.02 30.93
CA PHE A 240 12.65 6.84 31.70
C PHE A 240 12.48 5.70 32.71
N GLY A 241 12.99 4.52 32.37
CA GLY A 241 13.03 3.37 33.27
C GLY A 241 14.14 3.44 34.31
N PHE A 242 15.25 4.12 33.99
CA PHE A 242 16.31 4.44 34.96
C PHE A 242 16.12 5.86 35.50
N LYS A 243 16.90 6.22 36.53
CA LYS A 243 16.90 7.55 37.13
C LYS A 243 17.20 8.64 36.08
N TYR A 244 16.13 9.29 35.60
CA TYR A 244 16.13 10.36 34.58
C TYR A 244 16.76 9.96 33.22
N ARG A 245 16.68 8.69 32.81
CA ARG A 245 17.16 8.24 31.49
C ARG A 245 16.49 6.93 31.04
N THR A 246 16.52 6.65 29.75
CA THR A 246 15.94 5.43 29.17
C THR A 246 16.87 4.22 29.27
N LEU A 247 18.15 4.37 28.93
CA LEU A 247 19.19 3.35 29.00
C LEU A 247 20.44 3.88 29.73
N PRO A 248 21.31 3.02 30.28
CA PRO A 248 22.55 3.46 30.95
C PRO A 248 23.56 4.14 30.00
N HIS A 249 23.40 3.94 28.69
CA HIS A 249 24.22 4.53 27.63
C HIS A 249 23.89 6.01 27.37
N PHE A 250 22.70 6.47 27.75
CA PHE A 250 22.29 7.86 27.56
C PHE A 250 22.58 8.70 28.81
N ALA A 251 22.81 10.00 28.58
CA ALA A 251 22.94 10.98 29.63
C ALA A 251 21.60 11.17 30.37
N LYS A 252 21.68 11.75 31.57
CA LYS A 252 20.47 12.11 32.33
C LYS A 252 19.75 13.26 31.63
N ASP A 253 18.42 13.24 31.71
CA ASP A 253 17.52 14.24 31.14
C ASP A 253 17.68 14.42 29.61
N ASP A 254 18.07 13.35 28.92
CA ASP A 254 18.18 13.36 27.46
C ASP A 254 16.82 13.10 26.80
N TYR A 255 16.21 14.16 26.26
CA TYR A 255 14.94 14.14 25.52
C TYR A 255 15.10 14.00 23.99
N SER A 256 16.31 13.73 23.50
CA SER A 256 16.60 13.54 22.09
C SER A 256 15.80 12.40 21.47
N ALA A 257 15.68 12.40 20.15
CA ALA A 257 14.94 11.37 19.42
C ALA A 257 15.51 9.95 19.68
N PRO A 258 16.83 9.70 19.57
CA PRO A 258 17.40 8.36 19.79
C PRO A 258 17.20 7.87 21.24
N SER A 259 17.46 8.74 22.24
CA SER A 259 17.26 8.40 23.67
C SER A 259 15.83 7.94 23.95
N ARG A 260 14.85 8.55 23.28
CA ARG A 260 13.41 8.32 23.50
C ARG A 260 12.80 7.33 22.51
N GLY A 261 13.61 6.51 21.82
CA GLY A 261 13.15 5.37 21.02
C GLY A 261 12.77 5.70 19.57
N PHE A 262 13.35 6.76 18.98
CA PHE A 262 13.26 6.99 17.55
C PHE A 262 14.30 6.14 16.81
N VAL A 263 13.83 5.26 15.93
CA VAL A 263 14.67 4.40 15.12
C VAL A 263 14.80 5.00 13.72
N GLU A 264 15.97 5.54 13.42
CA GLU A 264 16.30 6.13 12.12
C GLU A 264 16.57 5.08 11.04
N ASN A 265 17.12 3.94 11.42
CA ASN A 265 17.43 2.89 10.46
C ASN A 265 16.17 2.17 9.97
N SER A 266 16.25 1.65 8.75
CA SER A 266 15.30 0.68 8.21
C SER A 266 15.71 -0.74 8.59
N TYR A 267 14.79 -1.70 8.41
CA TYR A 267 15.11 -3.12 8.60
C TYR A 267 16.22 -3.60 7.66
N LEU A 268 16.33 -3.02 6.45
CA LEU A 268 17.42 -3.34 5.53
C LEU A 268 18.80 -2.91 6.08
N ARG A 269 18.89 -1.72 6.69
CA ARG A 269 20.13 -1.22 7.28
C ARG A 269 20.50 -1.92 8.60
N GLY A 270 19.49 -2.47 9.28
CA GLY A 270 19.65 -3.07 10.60
C GLY A 270 19.54 -2.04 11.73
N LEU A 271 19.15 -2.52 12.90
CA LEU A 271 18.87 -1.69 14.06
C LEU A 271 20.13 -1.49 14.90
N THR A 272 20.26 -0.30 15.49
CA THR A 272 21.25 -0.08 16.55
C THR A 272 20.82 -0.82 17.82
N PRO A 273 21.77 -1.27 18.67
CA PRO A 273 21.44 -1.98 19.91
C PRO A 273 20.67 -1.15 20.96
N THR A 274 20.79 0.17 20.90
CA THR A 274 20.05 1.14 21.74
C THR A 274 18.66 1.40 21.19
#